data_AF-A0A929HRL3-F1
#
_entry.id   AF-A0A929HRL3-F1
#
_cell.length_a   1.000
_cell.length_b   1.000
_cell.length_c   1.000
_cell.angle_alpha   90.00
_cell.angle_beta   90.00
_cell.angle_gamma   90.00
#
_symmetry.space_group_name_H-M   'P 1'
#
loop_
_entity.id
_entity.type
_entity.pdbx_description
1 polymer ?
#
loop_
_entity_poly.entity_id
_entity_poly.type
_entity_poly.pdbx_seq_one_letter_code
_entity_poly.pdbx_strand_id
1 'polypeptide(L)'
;MSVLNTLAFVVFPYLALTTFVVGHLYRYLTNPYDWNSKSSELLDKEGLKIGITIFHWGVILTLMGHAGGLLVPQSLFDAVGIDSQAHTQIAVVTGF
;
A
#
# COMPACT_ATOMS: atom_id res chain seq x y z
N MET A 1 -11.13 -3.10 -26.55
CA MET A 1 -10.42 -3.65 -25.38
C MET A 1 -10.27 -5.14 -25.57
N SER A 2 -9.07 -5.70 -25.40
CA SER A 2 -8.88 -7.15 -25.45
C SER A 2 -9.47 -7.79 -24.19
N VAL A 3 -9.88 -9.07 -24.29
CA VAL A 3 -10.39 -9.82 -23.14
C VAL A 3 -9.38 -9.80 -21.98
N LEU A 4 -8.09 -9.95 -22.29
CA LEU A 4 -7.02 -9.90 -21.29
C LEU A 4 -6.96 -8.56 -20.54
N ASN A 5 -7.16 -7.43 -21.24
CA ASN A 5 -7.16 -6.11 -20.62
C ASN A 5 -8.34 -5.97 -19.63
N THR A 6 -9.55 -6.39 -20.03
CA THR A 6 -10.72 -6.39 -19.14
C THR A 6 -10.51 -7.26 -17.92
N LEU A 7 -9.93 -8.46 -18.09
CA LEU A 7 -9.64 -9.34 -16.96
C LEU A 7 -8.62 -8.71 -15.99
N ALA A 8 -7.54 -8.11 -16.51
CA ALA A 8 -6.44 -7.58 -15.70
C ALA A 8 -6.79 -6.26 -14.98
N PHE A 9 -7.48 -5.33 -15.63
CA PHE A 9 -7.67 -3.97 -15.11
C PHE A 9 -9.09 -3.67 -14.65
N VAL A 10 -10.07 -4.52 -14.97
CA VAL A 10 -11.45 -4.38 -14.48
C VAL A 10 -11.75 -5.48 -13.48
N VAL A 11 -11.67 -6.76 -13.87
CA VAL A 11 -12.11 -7.86 -13.02
C VAL A 11 -11.18 -8.09 -11.83
N PHE A 12 -9.87 -8.19 -12.08
CA PHE A 12 -8.89 -8.52 -11.04
C PHE A 12 -8.87 -7.52 -9.86
N PRO A 13 -8.91 -6.19 -10.06
CA PRO A 13 -8.94 -5.24 -8.94
C PRO A 13 -10.13 -5.44 -7.99
N TYR A 14 -11.34 -5.69 -8.53
CA TYR A 14 -12.52 -5.94 -7.69
C TYR A 14 -12.43 -7.27 -6.94
N LEU A 15 -11.89 -8.31 -7.58
CA LEU A 15 -11.64 -9.60 -6.90
C LEU A 15 -10.60 -9.46 -5.78
N ALA A 16 -9.52 -8.72 -6.03
CA ALA A 16 -8.48 -8.47 -5.03
C ALA A 16 -9.03 -7.69 -3.83
N LEU A 17 -9.80 -6.62 -4.06
CA LEU A 17 -10.43 -5.85 -2.99
C LEU A 17 -11.48 -6.67 -2.21
N THR A 18 -12.30 -7.46 -2.91
CA THR A 18 -13.32 -8.30 -2.28
C THR A 18 -12.66 -9.36 -1.38
N THR A 19 -11.65 -10.06 -1.88
CA THR A 19 -10.93 -11.07 -1.10
C THR A 19 -10.14 -10.45 0.04
N PHE A 20 -9.56 -9.25 -0.16
CA PHE A 20 -8.94 -8.48 0.91
C PHE A 20 -9.93 -8.19 2.04
N VAL A 21 -11.05 -7.52 1.77
CA VAL A 21 -12.02 -7.12 2.82
C VAL A 21 -12.68 -8.33 3.49
N VAL A 22 -13.26 -9.24 2.69
CA VAL A 22 -13.99 -10.39 3.23
C VAL A 22 -13.04 -11.38 3.93
N GLY A 23 -11.85 -11.61 3.36
CA GLY A 23 -10.85 -12.49 3.95
C GLY A 23 -10.32 -11.97 5.29
N HIS A 24 -10.06 -10.65 5.38
CA HIS A 24 -9.63 -10.03 6.66
C HIS A 24 -10.75 -10.09 7.70
N LEU A 25 -11.99 -9.77 7.32
CA LEU A 25 -13.14 -9.87 8.22
C LEU A 25 -13.34 -11.30 8.72
N TYR A 26 -13.34 -12.28 7.82
CA TYR A 26 -13.48 -13.69 8.17
C TYR A 26 -12.38 -14.14 9.13
N ARG A 27 -11.11 -13.86 8.82
CA ARG A 27 -9.98 -14.21 9.68
C ARG A 27 -10.08 -13.57 11.06
N TYR A 28 -10.50 -12.31 11.14
CA TYR A 28 -10.69 -11.59 12.40
C TYR A 28 -11.76 -12.25 13.28
N LEU A 29 -12.86 -12.70 12.68
CA LEU A 29 -13.96 -13.35 13.39
C LEU A 29 -13.66 -14.79 13.82
N THR A 30 -12.96 -15.57 12.99
CA THR A 30 -12.74 -17.01 13.27
C THR A 30 -11.46 -17.29 14.05
N ASN A 31 -10.39 -16.53 13.81
CA ASN A 31 -9.06 -16.81 14.37
C ASN A 31 -8.37 -15.55 14.93
N PRO A 32 -8.98 -14.85 15.90
CA PRO A 32 -8.41 -13.61 16.44
C PRO A 32 -7.05 -13.81 17.14
N TYR A 33 -6.83 -14.95 17.79
CA TYR A 33 -5.57 -15.23 18.51
C TYR A 33 -4.36 -15.41 17.57
N ASP A 34 -4.56 -15.81 16.31
CA ASP A 34 -3.50 -15.89 15.30
C ASP A 34 -3.26 -14.54 14.59
N TRP A 35 -3.98 -13.47 14.99
CA TRP A 35 -3.79 -12.12 14.45
C TRP A 35 -2.66 -11.39 15.20
N ASN A 36 -1.43 -11.73 14.87
CA ASN A 36 -0.23 -11.07 15.41
C ASN A 36 0.87 -10.97 14.35
N SER A 37 1.92 -10.21 14.63
CA SER A 37 3.02 -9.94 13.69
C SER A 37 3.97 -11.11 13.45
N LYS A 38 3.84 -12.22 14.20
CA LYS A 38 4.73 -13.40 14.16
C LYS A 38 6.22 -13.01 14.18
N SER A 39 6.62 -12.14 15.12
CA SER A 39 7.99 -11.62 15.19
C SER A 39 9.03 -12.74 15.36
N SER A 40 10.05 -12.73 14.50
CA SER A 40 11.23 -13.59 14.58
C SER A 40 12.43 -12.94 15.27
N GLU A 41 12.28 -11.70 15.76
CA GLU A 41 13.37 -10.94 16.40
C GLU A 41 13.91 -11.64 17.66
N LEU A 42 13.11 -12.50 18.31
CA LEU A 42 13.58 -13.31 19.43
C LEU A 42 14.61 -14.37 19.02
N LEU A 43 14.58 -14.83 17.76
CA LEU A 43 15.45 -15.88 17.22
C LEU A 43 16.73 -15.32 16.58
N ASP A 44 16.68 -14.10 16.04
CA ASP A 44 17.83 -13.40 15.46
C ASP A 44 17.70 -11.88 15.63
N LYS A 45 18.60 -11.29 16.42
CA LYS A 45 18.48 -9.90 16.90
C LYS A 45 19.35 -8.90 16.16
N GLU A 46 20.57 -9.27 15.76
CA GLU A 46 21.59 -8.29 15.38
C GLU A 46 21.44 -7.82 13.94
N GLY A 47 21.20 -8.73 12.99
CA GLY A 47 20.97 -8.37 11.58
C GLY A 47 19.55 -7.87 11.30
N LEU A 48 18.56 -8.48 11.97
CA LEU A 48 17.15 -8.23 11.66
C LEU A 48 16.71 -6.81 12.02
N LYS A 49 17.22 -6.23 13.11
CA LYS A 49 16.78 -4.90 13.59
C LYS A 49 17.01 -3.79 12.57
N ILE A 50 18.17 -3.78 11.90
CA ILE A 50 18.48 -2.76 10.90
C ILE A 50 17.62 -2.96 9.65
N GLY A 51 17.57 -4.20 9.13
CA GLY A 51 16.78 -4.53 7.95
C GLY A 51 15.29 -4.23 8.12
N ILE A 52 14.71 -4.64 9.26
CA ILE A 52 13.28 -4.44 9.53
C ILE A 52 12.95 -2.96 9.72
N THR A 53 13.82 -2.18 10.36
CA THR A 53 13.60 -0.74 10.56
C THR A 53 13.63 0.01 9.23
N ILE A 54 14.62 -0.25 8.38
CA ILE A 54 14.72 0.39 7.06
C ILE A 54 13.54 -0.03 6.17
N PHE A 55 13.19 -1.32 6.17
CA PHE A 55 12.05 -1.82 5.40
C PHE A 55 10.72 -1.17 5.83
N HIS A 56 10.45 -1.09 7.15
CA HIS A 56 9.20 -0.50 7.64
C HIS A 56 9.10 1.00 7.32
N TRP A 57 10.20 1.75 7.48
CA TRP A 57 10.22 3.15 7.07
C TRP A 57 10.02 3.31 5.56
N GLY A 58 10.69 2.48 4.75
CA GLY A 58 10.51 2.47 3.30
C GLY A 58 9.06 2.18 2.90
N VAL A 59 8.48 1.09 3.39
CA VAL A 59 7.12 0.67 3.00
C VAL A 59 6.06 1.66 3.49
N ILE A 60 6.22 2.26 4.67
CA ILE A 60 5.27 3.27 5.18
C ILE A 60 5.32 4.52 4.31
N LEU A 61 6.51 5.02 3.97
CA LEU A 61 6.65 6.21 3.11
C LEU A 61 6.08 5.94 1.71
N THR A 62 6.39 4.77 1.12
CA THR A 62 5.85 4.36 -0.18
C THR A 62 4.33 4.23 -0.16
N LEU A 63 3.76 3.63 0.89
CA LEU A 63 2.32 3.48 1.02
C LEU A 63 1.62 4.83 1.15
N MET A 64 2.18 5.74 1.97
CA MET A 64 1.67 7.09 2.12
C MET A 64 1.77 7.90 0.84
N GLY A 65 2.86 7.75 0.08
CA GLY A 65 3.04 8.36 -1.24
C GLY A 65 1.95 7.92 -2.22
N HIS A 66 1.77 6.60 -2.40
CA HIS A 66 0.73 6.05 -3.29
C HIS A 66 -0.69 6.45 -2.85
N ALA A 67 -0.98 6.37 -1.54
CA ALA A 67 -2.29 6.76 -1.02
C ALA A 67 -2.55 8.26 -1.24
N GLY A 68 -1.55 9.10 -0.96
CA GLY A 68 -1.60 10.54 -1.22
C GLY A 68 -1.79 10.85 -2.71
N GLY A 69 -0.97 10.27 -3.58
CA GLY A 69 -0.99 10.57 -5.02
C GLY A 69 -2.22 10.05 -5.75
N LEU A 70 -2.79 8.92 -5.32
CA LEU A 70 -3.91 8.27 -6.02
C LEU A 70 -5.29 8.54 -5.39
N LEU A 71 -5.37 8.69 -4.07
CA LEU A 71 -6.66 8.85 -3.37
C LEU A 71 -7.01 10.30 -3.08
N VAL A 72 -6.02 11.21 -3.01
CA VAL A 72 -6.27 12.63 -2.74
C VAL A 72 -6.58 13.34 -4.06
N PRO A 73 -7.69 14.09 -4.14
CA PRO A 73 -8.05 14.81 -5.36
C PRO A 73 -7.06 15.95 -5.64
N GLN A 74 -6.75 16.15 -6.93
CA GLN A 74 -5.84 17.22 -7.40
C GLN A 74 -6.22 18.61 -6.88
N SER A 75 -7.51 18.89 -6.72
CA SER A 75 -8.00 20.17 -6.20
C SER A 75 -7.45 20.54 -4.81
N LEU A 76 -7.15 19.54 -3.98
CA LEU A 76 -6.56 19.79 -2.66
C LEU A 76 -5.07 20.13 -2.76
N PHE A 77 -4.35 19.50 -3.70
CA PHE A 77 -2.97 19.85 -4.02
C PHE A 77 -2.88 21.26 -4.63
N ASP A 78 -3.79 21.60 -5.54
CA ASP A 78 -3.87 22.92 -6.14
C ASP A 78 -4.13 24.00 -5.07
N ALA A 79 -4.96 23.71 -4.06
CA ALA A 79 -5.26 24.62 -2.95
C ALA A 79 -4.04 24.93 -2.06
N VAL A 80 -3.06 24.02 -1.99
CA VAL A 80 -1.79 24.22 -1.29
C VAL A 80 -0.65 24.65 -2.23
N GLY A 81 -0.95 24.94 -3.49
CA GLY A 81 -0.01 25.45 -4.48
C GLY A 81 0.83 24.40 -5.21
N ILE A 82 0.45 23.12 -5.14
CA ILE A 82 1.09 22.03 -5.89
C ILE A 82 0.25 21.76 -7.13
N ASP A 83 0.71 22.25 -8.28
CA ASP A 83 0.03 22.03 -9.55
C ASP A 83 0.21 20.58 -10.06
N SER A 84 -0.58 20.20 -11.07
CA SER A 84 -0.58 18.83 -11.61
C SER A 84 0.78 18.42 -12.20
N GLN A 85 1.54 19.37 -12.74
CA GLN A 85 2.87 19.11 -13.26
C GLN A 85 3.86 18.79 -12.14
N ALA A 86 3.90 19.62 -11.09
CA ALA A 86 4.73 19.37 -9.92
C ALA A 86 4.35 18.06 -9.24
N HIS A 87 3.05 17.77 -9.07
CA HIS A 87 2.57 16.52 -8.50
C HIS A 87 3.08 15.30 -9.29
N THR A 88 2.97 15.33 -10.63
CA THR A 88 3.46 14.23 -11.49
C THR A 88 4.98 14.09 -11.43
N GLN A 89 5.71 15.21 -11.39
CA GLN A 89 7.18 15.19 -11.29
C GLN A 89 7.64 14.60 -9.96
N ILE A 90 6.98 14.96 -8.85
CA ILE A 90 7.24 14.38 -7.54
C ILE A 90 7.07 12.87 -7.63
N ALA A 91 5.90 12.39 -8.09
CA ALA A 91 5.60 10.96 -8.19
C ALA A 91 6.63 10.17 -9.03
N VAL A 92 7.11 10.74 -10.15
CA VAL A 92 8.13 10.11 -11.00
C VAL A 92 9.48 10.03 -10.30
N VAL A 93 9.86 11.06 -9.54
CA VAL A 93 11.16 11.13 -8.86
C VAL A 93 11.18 10.26 -7.60
N THR A 94 10.09 10.25 -6.83
CA THR A 94 9.98 9.49 -5.58
C THR A 94 9.64 8.02 -5.83
N GLY A 95 9.07 7.69 -6.99
CA GLY A 95 8.64 6.34 -7.33
C GLY A 95 7.35 5.91 -6.61
N PHE A 96 6.62 6.87 -6.05
CA PHE A 96 5.32 6.76 -5.40
C PHE A 96 4.66 8.14 -5.30
#